data_AF-A0A1I0UCW2-F1
#
_entry.id   AF-A0A1I0UCW2-F1
#
_cell.length_a   1.000
_cell.length_b   1.000
_cell.length_c   1.000
_cell.angle_alpha   90.00
_cell.angle_beta   90.00
_cell.angle_gamma   90.00
#
_symmetry.space_group_name_H-M   'P 1'
#
loop_
_entity.id
_entity.type
_entity.pdbx_description
1 polymer ?
#
loop_
_entity_poly.entity_id
_entity_poly.type
_entity_poly.pdbx_seq_one_letter_code
_entity_poly.pdbx_strand_id
1 'polypeptide(L)'
;MFNFKNKKAKATPVVAREQASVIEEELIYGAARREAFWKKFGTAGWVFGGFGCIMAAIVAASHETPAPVLVPFDPSTGMALPMVNLEAISVQQRDAVVQSLVYSYVRDRETFNQLDNDVRVRSVLERSSGAALESMRSLWSSENPDYPERKYGPRARMDVEVLSVTLITEDRATVRIRKRLADDDGVTQGLFTVTLAFRYETTEARSLDEVWTNPFGFSVYEYGIASDRLEDHQ
;
A
#
# COMPACT_ATOMS: atom_id res chain seq x y z
N MET A 1 15.97 -3.28 -119.08
CA MET A 1 15.14 -2.06 -119.06
C MET A 1 14.95 -1.65 -117.59
N PHE A 2 15.10 -0.35 -117.30
CA PHE A 2 14.80 0.35 -116.05
C PHE A 2 15.66 0.21 -114.79
N ASN A 3 16.43 1.28 -114.62
CA ASN A 3 17.01 1.89 -113.43
C ASN A 3 15.89 2.55 -112.59
N PHE A 4 16.00 2.58 -111.25
CA PHE A 4 15.95 3.80 -110.43
C PHE A 4 16.02 3.49 -108.92
N LYS A 5 17.11 3.97 -108.31
CA LYS A 5 17.27 4.49 -106.94
C LYS A 5 16.05 4.38 -106.01
N ASN A 6 16.30 3.86 -104.80
CA ASN A 6 15.71 4.50 -103.62
C ASN A 6 16.76 4.77 -102.53
N LYS A 7 16.73 6.00 -102.03
CA LYS A 7 17.74 6.62 -101.17
C LYS A 7 17.87 5.87 -99.84
N LYS A 8 19.08 5.41 -99.51
CA LYS A 8 19.43 5.11 -98.11
C LYS A 8 19.60 6.44 -97.37
N ALA A 9 18.61 6.81 -96.55
CA ALA A 9 18.85 7.74 -95.46
C ALA A 9 19.82 7.05 -94.49
N LYS A 10 21.06 7.54 -94.47
CA LYS A 10 22.09 7.10 -93.52
C LYS A 10 21.63 7.48 -92.12
N ALA A 11 21.12 6.53 -91.36
CA ALA A 11 21.25 6.60 -89.90
C ALA A 11 22.75 6.48 -89.59
N THR A 12 23.32 7.53 -89.02
CA THR A 12 24.72 7.59 -88.59
C THR A 12 25.01 6.37 -87.69
N PRO A 13 26.08 5.59 -87.95
CA PRO A 13 26.34 4.33 -87.25
C PRO A 13 26.64 4.48 -85.76
N VAL A 14 26.86 5.72 -85.30
CA VAL A 14 27.11 6.06 -83.90
C VAL A 14 25.81 6.07 -83.10
N VAL A 15 24.74 6.71 -83.59
CA VAL A 15 23.46 6.83 -82.86
C VAL A 15 22.76 5.47 -82.72
N ALA A 16 22.81 4.64 -83.76
CA ALA A 16 22.22 3.30 -83.72
C ALA A 16 22.99 2.34 -82.78
N ARG A 17 24.30 2.53 -82.63
CA ARG A 17 25.12 1.74 -81.69
C ARG A 17 24.94 2.20 -80.25
N GLU A 18 24.80 3.50 -80.03
CA GLU A 18 24.57 4.09 -78.70
C GLU A 18 23.18 3.74 -78.15
N GLN A 19 22.15 3.76 -79.01
CA GLN A 19 20.82 3.27 -78.63
C GLN A 19 20.78 1.76 -78.39
N ALA A 20 21.51 0.97 -79.19
CA ALA A 20 21.62 -0.47 -78.98
C ALA A 20 22.37 -0.81 -77.67
N SER A 21 23.44 -0.07 -77.33
CA SER A 21 24.18 -0.29 -76.08
C SER A 21 23.38 0.14 -74.84
N VAL A 22 22.61 1.23 -74.93
CA VAL A 22 21.71 1.66 -73.84
C VAL A 22 20.56 0.66 -73.66
N ILE A 23 20.02 0.11 -74.74
CA ILE A 23 18.97 -0.93 -74.66
C ILE A 23 19.54 -2.25 -74.16
N GLU A 24 20.75 -2.68 -74.56
CA GLU A 24 21.41 -3.88 -74.00
C GLU A 24 21.77 -3.71 -72.52
N GLU A 25 22.24 -2.54 -72.10
CA GLU A 25 22.54 -2.25 -70.71
C GLU A 25 21.26 -2.22 -69.85
N GLU A 26 20.15 -1.65 -70.36
CA GLU A 26 18.85 -1.71 -69.67
C GLU A 26 18.19 -3.10 -69.70
N LEU A 27 18.37 -3.90 -70.75
CA LEU A 27 17.81 -5.26 -70.82
C LEU A 27 18.56 -6.22 -69.87
N ILE A 28 19.89 -6.11 -69.79
CA ILE A 28 20.75 -6.99 -68.98
C ILE A 28 20.72 -6.58 -67.50
N TYR A 29 20.76 -5.27 -67.17
CA TYR A 29 20.74 -4.80 -65.78
C TYR A 29 19.33 -4.53 -65.22
N GLY A 30 18.33 -4.33 -66.08
CA GLY A 30 16.93 -4.08 -65.67
C GLY A 30 16.24 -5.31 -65.07
N ALA A 31 16.53 -6.52 -65.58
CA ALA A 31 16.00 -7.76 -65.03
C ALA A 31 16.63 -8.10 -63.66
N ALA A 32 17.95 -8.00 -63.54
CA ALA A 32 18.67 -8.27 -62.30
C ALA A 32 18.28 -7.33 -61.15
N ARG A 33 18.00 -6.05 -61.43
CA ARG A 33 17.58 -5.08 -60.41
C ARG A 33 16.16 -5.33 -59.91
N ARG A 34 15.24 -5.80 -60.77
CA ARG A 34 13.88 -6.21 -60.37
C ARG A 34 13.93 -7.50 -59.53
N GLU A 35 14.72 -8.47 -59.93
CA GLU A 35 14.91 -9.69 -59.14
C GLU A 35 15.55 -9.41 -57.77
N ALA A 36 16.55 -8.53 -57.71
CA ALA A 36 17.15 -8.11 -56.44
C ALA A 36 16.15 -7.36 -55.55
N PHE A 37 15.25 -6.57 -56.13
CA PHE A 37 14.18 -5.92 -55.41
C PHE A 37 13.20 -6.96 -54.83
N TRP A 38 12.70 -7.88 -55.64
CA TRP A 38 11.79 -8.95 -55.17
C TRP A 38 12.45 -9.87 -54.14
N LYS A 39 13.75 -10.16 -54.27
CA LYS A 39 14.51 -10.92 -53.25
C LYS A 39 14.62 -10.15 -51.93
N LYS A 40 14.87 -8.84 -51.97
CA LYS A 40 14.92 -7.99 -50.76
C LYS A 40 13.56 -7.87 -50.07
N PHE A 41 12.47 -7.78 -50.83
CA PHE A 41 11.12 -7.80 -50.26
C PHE A 41 10.77 -9.17 -49.67
N GLY A 42 11.17 -10.25 -50.35
CA GLY A 42 11.01 -11.61 -49.85
C GLY A 42 11.77 -11.83 -48.53
N THR A 43 13.04 -11.40 -48.45
CA THR A 43 13.83 -11.51 -47.22
C THR A 43 13.31 -10.62 -46.11
N ALA A 44 12.90 -9.38 -46.42
CA ALA A 44 12.30 -8.48 -45.43
C ALA A 44 10.99 -9.04 -44.87
N GLY A 45 10.14 -9.63 -45.72
CA GLY A 45 8.91 -10.29 -45.29
C GLY A 45 9.16 -11.51 -44.41
N TRP A 46 10.18 -12.31 -44.74
CA TRP A 46 10.59 -13.46 -43.93
C TRP A 46 11.08 -13.04 -42.54
N VAL A 47 11.92 -12.00 -42.49
CA VAL A 47 12.42 -11.46 -41.21
C VAL A 47 11.29 -10.86 -40.37
N PHE A 48 10.37 -10.11 -41.00
CA PHE A 48 9.23 -9.52 -40.30
C PHE A 48 8.28 -10.58 -39.74
N GLY A 49 7.95 -11.60 -40.54
CA GLY A 49 7.10 -12.71 -40.10
C GLY A 49 7.74 -13.52 -38.99
N GLY A 50 9.02 -13.88 -39.13
CA GLY A 50 9.77 -14.61 -38.11
C GLY A 50 9.86 -13.84 -36.79
N PHE A 51 10.14 -12.54 -36.86
CA PHE A 51 10.18 -11.67 -35.68
C PHE A 51 8.81 -11.54 -35.00
N GLY A 52 7.73 -11.43 -35.79
CA GLY A 52 6.36 -11.40 -35.27
C GLY A 52 5.98 -12.68 -34.52
N CYS A 53 6.33 -13.85 -35.06
CA CYS A 53 6.09 -15.13 -34.39
C CYS A 53 6.86 -15.27 -33.08
N ILE A 54 8.13 -14.83 -33.04
CA ILE A 54 8.95 -14.87 -31.83
C ILE A 54 8.38 -13.94 -30.75
N MET A 55 7.98 -12.72 -31.11
CA MET A 55 7.37 -11.78 -30.16
C MET A 55 6.04 -12.30 -29.60
N ALA A 56 5.20 -12.91 -30.44
CA ALA A 56 3.95 -13.53 -29.98
C ALA A 56 4.22 -14.68 -29.00
N ALA A 57 5.25 -15.50 -29.26
CA ALA A 57 5.65 -16.58 -28.36
C ALA A 57 6.17 -16.07 -27.02
N ILE A 58 6.96 -14.99 -27.01
CA ILE A 58 7.45 -14.36 -25.77
C ILE A 58 6.29 -13.82 -24.94
N VAL A 59 5.34 -13.11 -25.56
CA VAL A 59 4.16 -12.58 -24.87
C VAL A 59 3.29 -13.69 -24.30
N ALA A 60 3.08 -14.77 -25.07
CA ALA A 60 2.33 -15.93 -24.61
C ALA A 60 3.02 -16.65 -23.44
N ALA A 61 4.36 -16.79 -23.49
CA ALA A 61 5.14 -17.42 -22.42
C ALA A 61 5.24 -16.55 -21.15
N SER A 62 5.20 -15.22 -21.29
CA SER A 62 5.19 -14.27 -20.17
C SER A 62 3.83 -14.15 -19.49
N HIS A 63 2.81 -14.85 -19.98
CA HIS A 63 1.49 -14.82 -19.38
C HIS A 63 1.43 -15.74 -18.16
N GLU A 64 1.73 -15.18 -16.99
CA GLU A 64 1.53 -15.86 -15.73
C GLU A 64 0.02 -15.96 -15.45
N THR A 65 -0.53 -17.17 -15.56
CA THR A 65 -1.89 -17.43 -15.10
C THR A 65 -1.91 -17.38 -13.57
N PRO A 66 -2.75 -16.56 -12.93
CA PRO A 66 -2.86 -16.56 -11.48
C PRO A 66 -3.23 -17.97 -10.99
N ALA A 67 -2.61 -18.39 -9.88
CA ALA A 67 -2.84 -19.72 -9.31
C ALA A 67 -4.35 -19.95 -9.10
N PRO A 68 -4.88 -21.15 -9.40
CA PRO A 68 -6.29 -21.45 -9.21
C PRO A 68 -6.64 -21.30 -7.73
N VAL A 69 -7.40 -20.25 -7.42
CA VAL A 69 -7.92 -20.01 -6.08
C VAL A 69 -9.02 -21.03 -5.82
N LEU A 70 -8.71 -22.04 -5.01
CA LEU A 70 -9.72 -22.95 -4.48
C LEU A 70 -10.48 -22.21 -3.38
N VAL A 71 -11.66 -21.69 -3.70
CA VAL A 71 -12.58 -21.16 -2.69
C VAL A 71 -13.27 -22.36 -2.03
N PRO A 72 -13.02 -22.66 -0.74
CA PRO A 72 -13.85 -23.62 -0.03
C PRO A 72 -15.26 -23.03 0.07
N PHE A 73 -16.23 -23.68 -0.56
CA PHE A 73 -17.64 -23.31 -0.43
C PHE A 73 -18.25 -24.05 0.75
N ASP A 74 -19.07 -23.35 1.54
CA ASP A 74 -19.97 -24.00 2.47
C ASP A 74 -21.20 -24.53 1.67
N PRO A 75 -21.42 -25.85 1.59
CA PRO A 75 -22.49 -26.43 0.80
C PRO A 75 -23.90 -26.08 1.29
N SER A 76 -24.03 -25.45 2.46
CA SER A 76 -25.34 -25.07 3.01
C SER A 76 -25.86 -23.72 2.51
N THR A 77 -25.00 -22.78 2.09
CA THR A 77 -25.40 -21.38 1.81
C THR A 77 -25.06 -20.85 0.41
N GLY A 78 -24.12 -21.47 -0.33
CA GLY A 78 -23.81 -21.09 -1.72
C GLY A 78 -23.22 -19.69 -1.92
N MET A 79 -22.86 -18.99 -0.84
CA MET A 79 -22.27 -17.65 -0.89
C MET A 79 -20.73 -17.75 -0.91
N ALA A 80 -20.08 -16.95 -1.75
CA ALA A 80 -18.63 -16.83 -1.75
C ALA A 80 -18.18 -16.17 -0.43
N LEU A 81 -17.41 -16.90 0.39
CA LEU A 81 -16.72 -16.29 1.52
C LEU A 81 -15.72 -15.27 0.95
N PRO A 82 -15.76 -13.99 1.38
CA PRO A 82 -14.74 -13.04 0.96
C PRO A 82 -13.40 -13.56 1.45
N MET A 83 -12.58 -14.04 0.52
CA MET A 83 -11.18 -14.29 0.82
C MET A 83 -10.53 -12.92 0.99
N VAL A 84 -10.34 -12.51 2.24
CA VAL A 84 -9.29 -11.55 2.54
C VAL A 84 -8.01 -12.26 2.13
N ASN A 85 -7.49 -11.94 0.95
CA ASN A 85 -6.12 -12.28 0.61
C ASN A 85 -5.26 -11.70 1.73
N LEU A 86 -4.80 -12.55 2.65
CA LEU A 86 -3.67 -12.27 3.52
C LEU A 86 -2.40 -12.32 2.66
N GLU A 87 -2.40 -11.57 1.55
CA GLU A 87 -1.20 -11.26 0.80
C GLU A 87 -0.33 -10.50 1.78
N ALA A 88 0.77 -11.15 2.17
CA ALA A 88 1.72 -10.78 3.20
C ALA A 88 1.59 -9.31 3.64
N ILE A 89 0.74 -9.04 4.65
CA ILE A 89 0.73 -7.72 5.31
C ILE A 89 2.19 -7.48 5.68
N SER A 90 2.80 -6.46 5.07
CA SER A 90 4.20 -6.17 5.32
C SER A 90 4.36 -5.94 6.82
N VAL A 91 5.50 -6.31 7.40
CA VAL A 91 5.75 -6.13 8.84
C VAL A 91 5.44 -4.69 9.25
N GLN A 92 5.74 -3.73 8.36
CA GLN A 92 5.43 -2.31 8.53
C GLN A 92 3.94 -1.99 8.62
N GLN A 93 3.09 -2.65 7.83
CA GLN A 93 1.64 -2.48 7.89
C GLN A 93 1.06 -3.09 9.18
N ARG A 94 1.61 -4.21 9.66
CA ARG A 94 1.24 -4.78 10.97
C ARG A 94 1.60 -3.83 12.09
N ASP A 95 2.84 -3.32 12.10
CA ASP A 95 3.32 -2.38 13.10
C ASP A 95 2.49 -1.10 13.13
N ALA A 96 2.09 -0.57 11.96
CA ALA A 96 1.22 0.60 11.90
C ALA A 96 -0.15 0.36 12.55
N VAL A 97 -0.74 -0.82 12.35
CA VAL A 97 -1.98 -1.20 13.03
C VAL A 97 -1.76 -1.28 14.55
N VAL A 98 -0.70 -1.94 15.01
CA VAL A 98 -0.39 -2.02 16.45
C VAL A 98 -0.17 -0.63 17.05
N GLN A 99 0.61 0.21 16.39
CA GLN A 99 0.84 1.59 16.81
C GLN A 99 -0.45 2.40 16.86
N SER A 100 -1.39 2.18 15.93
CA SER A 100 -2.70 2.84 15.96
C SER A 100 -3.55 2.41 17.15
N LEU A 101 -3.52 1.12 17.50
CA LEU A 101 -4.25 0.57 18.65
C LEU A 101 -3.68 1.14 19.95
N VAL A 102 -2.36 1.11 20.09
CA VAL A 102 -1.63 1.71 21.21
C VAL A 102 -1.90 3.21 21.32
N TYR A 103 -1.82 3.95 20.21
CA TYR A 103 -2.14 5.37 20.16
C TYR A 103 -3.56 5.64 20.68
N SER A 104 -4.55 4.90 20.18
CA SER A 104 -5.94 5.08 20.56
C SER A 104 -6.15 4.81 22.04
N TYR A 105 -5.58 3.72 22.56
CA TYR A 105 -5.69 3.35 23.97
C TYR A 105 -5.06 4.39 24.89
N VAL A 106 -3.84 4.85 24.59
CA VAL A 106 -3.16 5.85 25.44
C VAL A 106 -3.89 7.19 25.41
N ARG A 107 -4.31 7.65 24.22
CA ARG A 107 -5.09 8.89 24.10
C ARG A 107 -6.38 8.77 24.89
N ASP A 108 -7.15 7.71 24.68
CA ASP A 108 -8.44 7.51 25.32
C ASP A 108 -8.28 7.31 26.83
N ARG A 109 -7.21 6.69 27.33
CA ARG A 109 -6.97 6.53 28.78
C ARG A 109 -6.60 7.85 29.47
N GLU A 110 -5.79 8.68 28.81
CA GLU A 110 -5.18 9.87 29.41
C GLU A 110 -5.97 11.17 29.19
N THR A 111 -6.91 11.18 28.23
CA THR A 111 -7.83 12.30 28.04
C THR A 111 -8.79 12.42 29.21
N PHE A 112 -9.25 13.65 29.48
CA PHE A 112 -10.34 13.91 30.43
C PHE A 112 -11.27 14.97 29.84
N ASN A 113 -12.55 14.62 29.73
CA ASN A 113 -13.60 15.49 29.24
C ASN A 113 -14.95 14.98 29.76
N GLN A 114 -15.65 15.77 30.57
CA GLN A 114 -16.91 15.35 31.19
C GLN A 114 -18.01 14.96 30.21
N LEU A 115 -17.95 15.42 28.96
CA LEU A 115 -18.95 15.07 27.95
C LEU A 115 -18.82 13.64 27.45
N ASP A 116 -17.64 13.01 27.56
CA ASP A 116 -17.36 11.69 26.96
C ASP A 116 -16.71 10.68 27.92
N ASN A 117 -16.54 11.06 29.19
CA ASN A 117 -15.85 10.25 30.20
C ASN A 117 -16.46 8.84 30.32
N ASP A 118 -17.78 8.70 30.33
CA ASP A 118 -18.47 7.43 30.54
C ASP A 118 -18.23 6.42 29.41
N VAL A 119 -18.29 6.87 28.16
CA VAL A 119 -18.04 6.04 26.97
C VAL A 119 -16.56 5.69 26.87
N ARG A 120 -15.69 6.70 27.06
CA ARG A 120 -14.24 6.55 26.92
C ARG A 120 -13.65 5.65 28.00
N VAL A 121 -14.02 5.86 29.27
CA VAL A 121 -13.54 5.03 30.39
C VAL A 121 -13.99 3.58 30.21
N ARG A 122 -15.24 3.35 29.80
CA ARG A 122 -15.73 2.00 29.50
C ARG A 122 -14.91 1.31 28.40
N SER A 123 -14.65 2.02 27.30
CA SER A 123 -13.82 1.51 26.20
C SER A 123 -12.38 1.19 26.63
N VAL A 124 -11.81 1.97 27.56
CA VAL A 124 -10.48 1.69 28.12
C VAL A 124 -10.53 0.47 29.04
N LEU A 125 -11.56 0.32 29.87
CA LEU A 125 -11.75 -0.85 30.72
C LEU A 125 -11.91 -2.14 29.90
N GLU A 126 -12.65 -2.11 28.80
CA GLU A 126 -12.81 -3.25 27.88
C GLU A 126 -11.51 -3.64 27.17
N ARG A 127 -10.64 -2.67 26.92
CA ARG A 127 -9.30 -2.86 26.33
C ARG A 127 -8.20 -3.03 27.39
N SER A 128 -8.55 -3.27 28.65
CA SER A 128 -7.61 -3.46 29.76
C SER A 128 -7.82 -4.80 30.46
N SER A 129 -6.73 -5.44 30.85
CA SER A 129 -6.72 -6.62 31.72
C SER A 129 -5.66 -6.49 32.82
N GLY A 130 -5.60 -7.43 33.75
CA GLY A 130 -4.58 -7.49 34.80
C GLY A 130 -4.40 -6.18 35.58
N ALA A 131 -3.14 -5.79 35.80
CA ALA A 131 -2.77 -4.59 36.56
C ALA A 131 -3.24 -3.28 35.90
N ALA A 132 -3.29 -3.22 34.57
CA ALA A 132 -3.78 -2.04 33.85
C ALA A 132 -5.29 -1.81 34.08
N LEU A 133 -6.08 -2.88 34.19
CA LEU A 133 -7.52 -2.81 34.50
C LEU A 133 -7.75 -2.38 35.95
N GLU A 134 -7.04 -3.00 36.89
CA GLU A 134 -7.15 -2.69 38.32
C GLU A 134 -6.77 -1.23 38.62
N SER A 135 -5.66 -0.76 38.05
CA SER A 135 -5.23 0.64 38.18
C SER A 135 -6.27 1.62 37.61
N MET A 136 -6.89 1.29 36.47
CA MET A 136 -7.93 2.14 35.87
C MET A 136 -9.19 2.19 36.75
N ARG A 137 -9.64 1.03 37.26
CA ARG A 137 -10.78 0.95 38.18
C ARG A 137 -10.52 1.70 39.48
N SER A 138 -9.32 1.56 40.03
CA SER A 138 -8.92 2.28 41.23
C SER A 138 -8.91 3.79 40.99
N LEU A 139 -8.37 4.26 39.86
CA LEU A 139 -8.34 5.70 39.51
C LEU A 139 -9.75 6.29 39.38
N TRP A 140 -10.66 5.55 38.75
CA TRP A 140 -12.05 5.97 38.53
C TRP A 140 -13.02 5.56 39.65
N SER A 141 -12.51 5.06 40.78
CA SER A 141 -13.31 4.84 41.97
C SER A 141 -13.62 6.17 42.66
N SER A 142 -14.88 6.38 43.02
CA SER A 142 -15.31 7.58 43.75
C SER A 142 -14.65 7.74 45.13
N GLU A 143 -14.10 6.66 45.69
CA GLU A 143 -13.36 6.67 46.96
C GLU A 143 -11.91 7.16 46.80
N ASN A 144 -11.39 7.18 45.57
CA ASN A 144 -10.02 7.57 45.32
C ASN A 144 -9.83 9.09 45.53
N PRO A 145 -8.89 9.53 46.38
CA PRO A 145 -8.58 10.96 46.53
C PRO A 145 -8.23 11.64 45.21
N ASP A 146 -7.57 10.92 44.30
CA ASP A 146 -7.15 11.37 42.97
C ASP A 146 -8.21 11.15 41.88
N TYR A 147 -9.47 10.90 42.26
CA TYR A 147 -10.57 10.73 41.30
C TYR A 147 -10.62 11.90 40.30
N PRO A 148 -10.51 11.65 38.98
CA PRO A 148 -10.29 12.71 37.98
C PRO A 148 -11.30 13.86 38.02
N GLU A 149 -12.60 13.58 38.24
CA GLU A 149 -13.63 14.63 38.28
C GLU A 149 -13.49 15.53 39.51
N ARG A 150 -13.03 14.98 40.64
CA ARG A 150 -12.76 15.77 41.85
C ARG A 150 -11.43 16.51 41.76
N LYS A 151 -10.43 15.90 41.12
CA LYS A 151 -9.08 16.46 41.00
C LYS A 151 -9.01 17.62 40.01
N TYR A 152 -9.65 17.50 38.85
CA TYR A 152 -9.62 18.51 37.81
C TYR A 152 -10.83 19.44 37.85
N GLY A 153 -11.98 18.97 38.35
CA GLY A 153 -13.17 19.79 38.49
C GLY A 153 -14.07 19.84 37.24
N PRO A 154 -15.20 20.57 37.34
CA PRO A 154 -16.31 20.50 36.40
C PRO A 154 -16.11 21.30 35.11
N ARG A 155 -15.03 22.06 34.94
CA ARG A 155 -14.73 22.81 33.70
C ARG A 155 -13.40 22.44 33.07
N ALA A 156 -12.65 21.55 33.72
CA ALA A 156 -11.36 21.13 33.24
C ALA A 156 -11.46 20.15 32.07
N ARG A 157 -10.50 20.28 31.16
CA ARG A 157 -10.30 19.41 30.00
C ARG A 157 -8.83 19.05 29.90
N MET A 158 -8.53 17.76 29.85
CA MET A 158 -7.18 17.25 29.58
C MET A 158 -7.13 16.76 28.14
N ASP A 159 -6.50 17.55 27.27
CA ASP A 159 -6.19 17.13 25.91
C ASP A 159 -4.84 16.43 25.88
N VAL A 160 -4.77 15.32 25.15
CA VAL A 160 -3.56 14.49 25.04
C VAL A 160 -3.10 14.43 23.60
N GLU A 161 -1.89 14.89 23.38
CA GLU A 161 -1.21 14.82 22.09
C GLU A 161 -0.14 13.72 22.16
N VAL A 162 -0.28 12.69 21.33
CA VAL A 162 0.74 11.64 21.23
C VAL A 162 1.82 12.11 20.25
N LEU A 163 3.05 12.23 20.75
CA LEU A 163 4.20 12.72 19.98
C LEU A 163 4.87 11.59 19.20
N SER A 164 5.00 10.41 19.82
CA SER A 164 5.60 9.24 19.19
C SER A 164 5.12 7.95 19.84
N VAL A 165 4.98 6.90 19.04
CA VAL A 165 4.76 5.52 19.49
C VAL A 165 5.93 4.68 19.01
N THR A 166 6.55 3.93 19.91
CA THR A 166 7.69 3.07 19.60
C THR A 166 7.45 1.69 20.18
N LEU A 167 7.40 0.68 19.32
CA LEU A 167 7.32 -0.72 19.72
C LEU A 167 8.72 -1.16 20.20
N ILE A 168 8.79 -1.67 21.43
CA ILE A 168 10.03 -2.23 22.00
C ILE A 168 10.16 -3.70 21.59
N THR A 169 9.04 -4.42 21.69
CA THR A 169 8.85 -5.82 21.33
C THR A 169 7.47 -5.96 20.68
N GLU A 170 7.09 -7.19 20.28
CA GLU A 170 5.77 -7.45 19.69
C GLU A 170 4.60 -7.20 20.66
N ASP A 171 4.87 -7.16 21.98
CA ASP A 171 3.89 -7.05 23.06
C ASP A 171 4.11 -5.82 23.96
N ARG A 172 5.09 -4.95 23.68
CA ARG A 172 5.41 -3.78 24.51
C ARG A 172 5.68 -2.54 23.69
N ALA A 173 5.22 -1.41 24.19
CA ALA A 173 5.40 -0.12 23.54
C ALA A 173 5.73 0.99 24.55
N THR A 174 6.52 1.94 24.09
CA THR A 174 6.72 3.23 24.73
C THR A 174 5.99 4.30 23.92
N VAL A 175 5.26 5.18 24.60
CA VAL A 175 4.52 6.28 23.99
C VAL A 175 4.91 7.59 24.65
N ARG A 176 5.37 8.55 23.86
CA ARG A 176 5.66 9.91 24.34
C ARG A 176 4.42 10.77 24.12
N ILE A 177 3.95 11.40 25.17
CA ILE A 177 2.74 12.22 25.13
C ILE A 177 2.98 13.60 25.72
N ARG A 178 2.24 14.57 25.22
CA ARG A 178 2.06 15.88 25.81
C ARG A 178 0.64 15.98 26.34
N LYS A 179 0.50 16.27 27.63
CA LYS A 179 -0.79 16.57 28.24
C LYS A 179 -0.96 18.07 28.35
N ARG A 180 -2.13 18.56 27.95
CA ARG A 180 -2.55 19.95 28.08
C ARG A 180 -3.83 20.00 28.90
N LEU A 181 -3.70 20.43 30.15
CA LEU A 181 -4.82 20.68 31.05
C LEU A 181 -5.29 22.12 30.82
N ALA A 182 -6.51 22.30 30.36
CA ALA A 182 -7.21 23.58 30.31
C ALA A 182 -8.26 23.59 31.41
N ASP A 183 -8.17 24.55 32.31
CA ASP A 183 -9.11 24.76 33.41
C ASP A 183 -9.34 26.28 33.61
N ASP A 184 -10.10 26.64 34.62
CA ASP A 184 -10.49 28.00 34.97
C ASP A 184 -9.29 28.90 35.29
N ASP A 185 -8.24 28.30 35.87
CA ASP A 185 -6.99 28.97 36.23
C ASP A 185 -6.02 29.13 35.03
N GLY A 186 -6.37 28.55 33.87
CA GLY A 186 -5.60 28.67 32.63
C GLY A 186 -5.17 27.33 32.04
N VAL A 187 -4.09 27.37 31.25
CA VAL A 187 -3.60 26.20 30.50
C VAL A 187 -2.23 25.76 31.01
N THR A 188 -2.15 24.54 31.52
CA THR A 188 -0.91 23.90 31.95
C THR A 188 -0.53 22.76 31.00
N GLN A 189 0.75 22.63 30.68
CA GLN A 189 1.25 21.56 29.83
C GLN A 189 2.40 20.77 30.48
N GLY A 190 2.51 19.49 30.14
CA GLY A 190 3.57 18.60 30.61
C GLY A 190 3.87 17.48 29.61
N LEU A 191 5.12 17.03 29.61
CA LEU A 191 5.59 15.89 28.82
C LEU A 191 5.64 14.65 29.70
N PHE A 192 5.21 13.53 29.15
CA PHE A 192 5.16 12.26 29.84
C PHE A 192 5.58 11.13 28.91
N THR A 193 6.19 10.12 29.49
CA THR A 193 6.52 8.87 28.82
C THR A 193 5.67 7.75 29.43
N VAL A 194 4.90 7.10 28.57
CA VAL A 194 4.07 5.94 28.91
C VAL A 194 4.78 4.68 28.47
N THR A 195 4.80 3.66 29.32
CA THR A 195 5.26 2.31 28.99
C THR A 195 4.10 1.35 29.23
N LEU A 196 3.80 0.51 28.25
CA LEU A 196 2.69 -0.41 28.35
C LEU A 196 3.02 -1.76 27.71
N ALA A 197 2.37 -2.79 28.23
CA ALA A 197 2.42 -4.14 27.68
C ALA A 197 1.01 -4.61 27.31
N PHE A 198 0.88 -5.20 26.12
CA PHE A 198 -0.39 -5.54 25.51
C PHE A 198 -0.36 -6.96 24.93
N ARG A 199 -1.56 -7.51 24.73
CA ARG A 199 -1.77 -8.83 24.14
C ARG A 199 -3.07 -8.83 23.33
N TYR A 200 -3.29 -9.89 22.57
CA TYR A 200 -4.51 -10.10 21.81
C TYR A 200 -5.29 -11.25 22.43
N GLU A 201 -6.53 -10.99 22.85
CA GLU A 201 -7.43 -11.98 23.44
C GLU A 201 -8.28 -12.60 22.32
N THR A 202 -8.11 -13.92 22.14
CA THR A 202 -8.86 -14.71 21.16
C THR A 202 -10.05 -15.39 21.84
N THR A 203 -11.11 -14.64 22.13
CA THR A 203 -12.36 -15.24 22.64
C THR A 203 -13.28 -15.57 21.45
N GLU A 204 -13.73 -16.83 21.37
CA GLU A 204 -14.54 -17.35 20.25
C GLU A 204 -15.94 -16.74 20.14
N ALA A 205 -16.47 -16.16 21.21
CA ALA A 205 -17.79 -15.51 21.24
C ALA A 205 -17.66 -14.04 21.65
N ARG A 206 -17.66 -13.14 20.65
CA ARG A 206 -17.76 -11.69 20.86
C ARG A 206 -19.08 -11.18 20.31
N SER A 207 -19.69 -10.22 21.01
CA SER A 207 -20.87 -9.53 20.50
C SER A 207 -20.49 -8.65 19.29
N LEU A 208 -21.45 -8.35 18.40
CA LEU A 208 -21.18 -7.53 17.20
C LEU A 208 -20.63 -6.14 17.58
N ASP A 209 -21.15 -5.53 18.64
CA ASP A 209 -20.72 -4.22 19.14
C ASP A 209 -19.28 -4.24 19.67
N GLU A 210 -18.89 -5.34 20.32
CA GLU A 210 -17.53 -5.55 20.84
C GLU A 210 -16.51 -5.76 19.71
N VAL A 211 -16.91 -6.45 18.63
CA VAL A 211 -16.08 -6.61 17.43
C VAL A 211 -15.85 -5.26 16.73
N TRP A 212 -16.84 -4.37 16.70
CA TRP A 212 -16.68 -3.05 16.09
C TRP A 212 -15.77 -2.14 16.89
N THR A 213 -15.78 -2.26 18.21
CA THR A 213 -14.93 -1.43 19.09
C THR A 213 -13.51 -1.98 19.19
N ASN A 214 -13.35 -3.30 19.18
CA ASN A 214 -12.05 -3.97 19.33
C ASN A 214 -11.95 -5.21 18.42
N PRO A 215 -11.78 -5.05 17.10
CA PRO A 215 -11.82 -6.16 16.15
C PRO A 215 -10.73 -7.21 16.41
N PHE A 216 -9.56 -6.79 16.89
CA PHE A 216 -8.41 -7.66 17.12
C PHE A 216 -8.33 -8.25 18.53
N GLY A 217 -9.20 -7.83 19.46
CA GLY A 217 -9.10 -8.27 20.87
C GLY A 217 -7.90 -7.67 21.59
N PHE A 218 -7.46 -6.48 21.19
CA PHE A 218 -6.36 -5.76 21.82
C PHE A 218 -6.67 -5.48 23.30
N SER A 219 -5.78 -5.91 24.19
CA SER A 219 -5.92 -5.79 25.64
C SER A 219 -4.57 -5.41 26.26
N VAL A 220 -4.54 -4.32 27.01
CA VAL A 220 -3.36 -3.87 27.75
C VAL A 220 -3.39 -4.48 29.15
N TYR A 221 -2.34 -5.20 29.54
CA TYR A 221 -2.28 -5.87 30.85
C TYR A 221 -1.40 -5.14 31.87
N GLU A 222 -0.44 -4.35 31.40
CA GLU A 222 0.45 -3.54 32.24
C GLU A 222 0.57 -2.13 31.69
N TYR A 223 0.55 -1.13 32.58
CA TYR A 223 0.54 0.27 32.22
C TYR A 223 1.29 1.11 33.26
N GLY A 224 2.26 1.91 32.81
CA GLY A 224 2.99 2.85 33.63
C GLY A 224 3.15 4.20 32.91
N ILE A 225 3.10 5.28 33.67
CA ILE A 225 3.31 6.65 33.19
C ILE A 225 4.35 7.34 34.07
N ALA A 226 5.33 7.97 33.43
CA ALA A 226 6.37 8.76 34.08
C ALA A 226 6.35 10.19 33.52
N SER A 227 6.64 11.17 34.39
CA SER A 227 6.79 12.57 34.00
C SER A 227 8.20 12.81 33.46
N ASP A 228 8.32 13.45 32.30
CA ASP A 228 9.61 13.81 31.69
C ASP A 228 10.22 15.07 32.35
N ARG A 229 9.58 15.68 33.36
CA ARG A 229 10.24 16.71 34.18
C ARG A 229 11.47 16.09 34.83
N LEU A 230 12.64 16.45 34.32
CA LEU A 230 13.89 16.46 35.07
C LEU A 230 13.59 17.15 36.40
N GLU A 231 13.68 16.40 37.49
CA GLU A 231 13.79 16.97 38.82
C GLU A 231 15.08 17.80 38.84
N ASP A 232 14.98 19.11 38.58
CA ASP A 232 16.01 20.07 38.97
C ASP A 232 15.93 20.18 40.51
N HIS A 233 16.50 19.17 41.19
CA HIS A 233 16.89 19.28 42.57
C HIS A 233 18.21 20.07 42.63
N GLN A 234 18.10 21.39 42.79
CA GLN A 234 19.14 22.23 43.38
C GLN A 234 18.73 22.68 44.78
#